data_AF-A0A525C7C6-F1
#
_entry.id   AF-A0A525C7C6-F1
#
_cell.length_a   1.000
_cell.length_b   1.000
_cell.length_c   1.000
_cell.angle_alpha   90.00
_cell.angle_beta   90.00
_cell.angle_gamma   90.00
#
_symmetry.space_group_name_H-M   'P 1'
#
loop_
_entity.id
_entity.type
_entity.pdbx_description
1 polymer ?
#
loop_
_entity_poly.entity_id
_entity_poly.type
_entity_poly.pdbx_seq_one_letter_code
_entity_poly.pdbx_strand_id
1 'polypeptide(L)'
;MSNYHMDLNQLSLDWYQETLRAKELMPGRRVLHDSLDERFAAIRGKGVETLGQLVEAMRTKPRLQNFALLTGLEEQYLVILKRDAMSYIPQPVALGRFPGVKSALVQGLAGLGIQHSKHLFERITNEADVKGLATEMGTDPAELRTLRGMADLARIYGVGPVFARIFHDAGVTSVAVLLGREPGEIFTWLKRRSQEAGDIVNYTEQDIEQCLEMAGLLPESGI
;
A
#
# COMPACT_ATOMS: atom_id res chain seq x y z
N MET A 1 -0.26 11.86 -14.51
CA MET A 1 -0.54 10.53 -13.93
C MET A 1 -0.34 10.64 -12.42
N SER A 2 -1.22 10.05 -11.62
CA SER A 2 -1.15 10.15 -10.15
C SER A 2 0.03 9.34 -9.60
N ASN A 3 0.92 9.95 -8.85
CA ASN A 3 2.10 9.31 -8.23
C ASN A 3 1.78 8.54 -6.92
N TYR A 4 0.49 8.25 -6.67
CA TYR A 4 0.03 7.69 -5.41
C TYR A 4 0.36 6.20 -5.23
N HIS A 5 0.28 5.40 -6.29
CA HIS A 5 0.54 3.95 -6.21
C HIS A 5 1.92 3.62 -6.78
N MET A 6 2.47 2.48 -6.36
CA MET A 6 3.61 1.87 -7.02
C MET A 6 3.29 1.50 -8.47
N ASP A 7 4.29 1.55 -9.34
CA ASP A 7 4.14 1.16 -10.75
C ASP A 7 4.39 -0.33 -10.92
N LEU A 8 3.32 -1.10 -11.11
CA LEU A 8 3.42 -2.55 -11.30
C LEU A 8 4.20 -2.96 -12.56
N ASN A 9 4.41 -2.05 -13.52
CA ASN A 9 5.23 -2.35 -14.69
C ASN A 9 6.74 -2.31 -14.37
N GLN A 10 7.14 -1.75 -13.24
CA GLN A 10 8.53 -1.76 -12.78
C GLN A 10 8.86 -3.02 -11.95
N LEU A 11 7.84 -3.78 -11.56
CA LEU A 11 8.00 -5.02 -10.80
C LEU A 11 8.08 -6.19 -11.76
N SER A 12 9.22 -6.87 -11.79
CA SER A 12 9.38 -8.05 -12.64
C SER A 12 8.51 -9.21 -12.14
N LEU A 13 8.14 -10.09 -13.07
CA LEU A 13 7.42 -11.31 -12.74
C LEU A 13 8.27 -12.23 -11.85
N ASP A 14 9.58 -12.23 -12.03
CA ASP A 14 10.52 -13.01 -11.20
C ASP A 14 10.58 -12.47 -9.77
N TRP A 15 10.61 -11.15 -9.58
CA TRP A 15 10.48 -10.54 -8.26
C TRP A 15 9.18 -11.00 -7.59
N TYR A 16 8.06 -10.96 -8.32
CA TYR A 16 6.77 -11.39 -7.77
C TYR A 16 6.75 -12.88 -7.41
N GLN A 17 7.37 -13.73 -8.24
CA GLN A 17 7.51 -15.16 -7.98
C GLN A 17 8.26 -15.43 -6.68
N GLU A 18 9.41 -14.77 -6.49
CA GLU A 18 10.23 -14.94 -5.28
C GLU A 18 9.55 -14.36 -4.03
N THR A 19 8.88 -13.22 -4.16
CA THR A 19 8.06 -12.65 -3.07
C THR A 19 6.94 -13.61 -2.67
N LEU A 20 6.25 -14.24 -3.64
CA LEU A 20 5.25 -15.28 -3.33
C LEU A 20 5.86 -16.49 -2.64
N ARG A 21 7.05 -16.93 -3.07
CA ARG A 21 7.75 -18.09 -2.50
C ARG A 21 8.15 -17.86 -1.04
N ALA A 22 8.69 -16.69 -0.72
CA ALA A 22 9.17 -16.35 0.61
C ALA A 22 8.03 -16.06 1.60
N LYS A 23 6.85 -15.65 1.10
CA LYS A 23 5.73 -15.20 1.93
C LYS A 23 4.94 -16.35 2.53
N GLU A 24 4.60 -16.24 3.81
CA GLU A 24 3.57 -17.07 4.42
C GLU A 24 2.17 -16.65 3.92
N LEU A 25 1.54 -17.53 3.14
CA LEU A 25 0.23 -17.26 2.55
C LEU A 25 -0.91 -17.67 3.47
N MET A 26 -1.91 -16.78 3.58
CA MET A 26 -3.19 -17.08 4.22
C MET A 26 -3.81 -18.35 3.60
N PRO A 27 -4.61 -19.13 4.37
CA PRO A 27 -5.14 -20.42 3.92
C PRO A 27 -5.76 -20.40 2.51
N GLY A 28 -6.60 -19.39 2.21
CA GLY A 28 -7.25 -19.22 0.91
C GLY A 28 -6.36 -18.73 -0.24
N ARG A 29 -5.04 -18.63 -0.03
CA ARG A 29 -4.02 -18.30 -1.04
C ARG A 29 -2.93 -19.36 -1.18
N ARG A 30 -2.91 -20.39 -0.33
CA ARG A 30 -1.85 -21.43 -0.34
C ARG A 30 -1.71 -22.16 -1.67
N VAL A 31 -2.80 -22.27 -2.44
CA VAL A 31 -2.78 -22.81 -3.82
C VAL A 31 -1.80 -22.08 -4.76
N LEU A 32 -1.39 -20.85 -4.42
CA LEU A 32 -0.38 -20.11 -5.17
C LEU A 32 1.02 -20.73 -5.07
N HIS A 33 1.30 -21.51 -4.02
CA HIS A 33 2.56 -22.25 -3.87
C HIS A 33 2.58 -23.54 -4.68
N ASP A 34 1.42 -24.07 -5.07
CA ASP A 34 1.35 -25.32 -5.83
C ASP A 34 1.97 -25.14 -7.22
N SER A 35 3.01 -25.93 -7.51
CA SER A 35 3.75 -25.91 -8.79
C SER A 35 4.14 -24.50 -9.23
N LEU A 36 4.58 -23.66 -8.29
CA LEU A 36 4.86 -22.23 -8.50
C LEU A 36 5.79 -22.02 -9.72
N ASP A 37 6.87 -22.80 -9.80
CA ASP A 37 7.87 -22.70 -10.85
C ASP A 37 7.32 -23.05 -12.24
N GLU A 38 6.58 -24.16 -12.36
CA GLU A 38 5.98 -24.58 -13.63
C GLU A 38 4.91 -23.58 -14.10
N ARG A 39 4.10 -23.07 -13.17
CA ARG A 39 3.02 -22.13 -13.48
C ARG A 39 3.58 -20.77 -13.91
N PHE A 40 4.60 -20.27 -13.24
CA PHE A 40 5.28 -19.04 -13.66
C PHE A 40 6.05 -19.21 -14.97
N ALA A 41 6.61 -20.40 -15.25
CA ALA A 41 7.19 -20.70 -16.55
C ALA A 41 6.13 -20.66 -17.67
N ALA A 42 4.92 -21.19 -17.43
CA ALA A 42 3.82 -21.12 -18.39
C ALA A 42 3.35 -19.68 -18.64
N ILE A 43 3.31 -18.84 -17.60
CA ILE A 43 3.01 -17.40 -17.69
C ILE A 43 4.08 -16.66 -18.50
N ARG A 44 5.37 -16.86 -18.18
CA ARG A 44 6.52 -16.30 -18.92
C ARG A 44 6.50 -16.71 -20.39
N GLY A 45 6.14 -17.95 -20.68
CA GLY A 45 5.98 -18.48 -22.05
C GLY A 45 4.93 -17.75 -22.90
N LYS A 46 4.13 -16.85 -22.32
CA LYS A 46 3.18 -15.96 -23.03
C LYS A 46 3.64 -14.51 -23.12
N GLY A 47 4.92 -14.24 -22.81
CA GLY A 47 5.50 -12.89 -22.90
C GLY A 47 5.09 -11.97 -21.75
N VAL A 48 4.69 -12.54 -20.60
CA VAL A 48 4.45 -11.75 -19.39
C VAL A 48 5.76 -11.66 -18.60
N GLU A 49 6.27 -10.45 -18.46
CA GLU A 49 7.55 -10.11 -17.83
C GLU A 49 7.39 -9.28 -16.55
N THR A 50 6.24 -8.62 -16.37
CA THR A 50 6.00 -7.71 -15.24
C THR A 50 4.66 -8.00 -14.54
N LEU A 51 4.55 -7.57 -13.28
CA LEU A 51 3.31 -7.70 -12.52
C LEU A 51 2.16 -6.90 -13.16
N GLY A 52 2.46 -5.75 -13.76
CA GLY A 52 1.51 -4.95 -14.51
C GLY A 52 0.93 -5.69 -15.71
N GLN A 53 1.78 -6.34 -16.50
CA GLN A 53 1.35 -7.18 -17.62
C GLN A 53 0.52 -8.39 -17.16
N LEU A 54 0.89 -9.02 -16.05
CA LEU A 54 0.14 -10.14 -15.47
C LEU A 54 -1.29 -9.71 -15.09
N VAL A 55 -1.44 -8.60 -14.37
CA VAL A 55 -2.75 -8.07 -13.97
C VAL A 55 -3.58 -7.69 -15.20
N GLU A 56 -2.95 -7.05 -16.20
CA GLU A 56 -3.62 -6.62 -17.43
C GLU A 56 -4.08 -7.82 -18.28
N ALA A 57 -3.29 -8.90 -18.35
CA ALA A 57 -3.65 -10.15 -19.03
C ALA A 57 -4.91 -10.79 -18.43
N MET A 58 -5.19 -10.56 -17.14
CA MET A 58 -6.35 -11.09 -16.42
C MET A 58 -7.40 -10.03 -16.08
N ARG A 59 -7.33 -8.81 -16.65
CA ARG A 59 -8.10 -7.64 -16.19
C ARG A 59 -9.61 -7.88 -16.13
N THR A 60 -10.17 -8.49 -17.17
CA THR A 60 -11.60 -8.76 -17.28
C THR A 60 -11.85 -10.27 -17.26
N LYS A 61 -13.09 -10.69 -16.97
CA LYS A 61 -13.45 -12.11 -16.98
C LYS A 61 -13.12 -12.79 -18.33
N PRO A 62 -13.48 -12.23 -19.51
CA PRO A 62 -13.09 -12.84 -20.78
C PRO A 62 -11.58 -12.95 -20.98
N ARG A 63 -10.80 -11.96 -20.53
CA ARG A 63 -9.34 -11.99 -20.65
C ARG A 63 -8.72 -13.05 -19.74
N LEU A 64 -9.21 -13.17 -18.51
CA LEU A 64 -8.80 -14.22 -17.59
C LEU A 64 -9.07 -15.62 -18.17
N GLN A 65 -10.27 -15.84 -18.73
CA GLN A 65 -10.64 -17.11 -19.35
C GLN A 65 -9.75 -17.44 -20.56
N ASN A 66 -9.49 -16.46 -21.43
CA ASN A 66 -8.55 -16.64 -22.53
C ASN A 66 -7.13 -16.93 -22.04
N PHE A 67 -6.68 -16.22 -21.01
CA PHE A 67 -5.36 -16.44 -20.42
C PHE A 67 -5.22 -17.83 -19.79
N ALA A 68 -6.27 -18.34 -19.15
CA ALA A 68 -6.36 -19.71 -18.66
C ALA A 68 -6.13 -20.73 -19.79
N LEU A 69 -6.84 -20.58 -20.91
CA LEU A 69 -6.68 -21.45 -22.09
C LEU A 69 -5.26 -21.37 -22.68
N LEU A 70 -4.70 -20.17 -22.79
CA LEU A 70 -3.37 -19.95 -23.37
C LEU A 70 -2.24 -20.54 -22.54
N THR A 71 -2.35 -20.44 -21.21
CA THR A 71 -1.33 -20.91 -20.26
C THR A 71 -1.55 -22.36 -19.83
N GLY A 72 -2.75 -22.91 -20.03
CA GLY A 72 -3.15 -24.21 -19.50
C GLY A 72 -3.42 -24.20 -18.00
N LEU A 73 -3.50 -23.02 -17.37
CA LEU A 73 -3.74 -22.86 -15.94
C LEU A 73 -5.24 -22.81 -15.62
N GLU A 74 -5.60 -23.30 -14.44
CA GLU A 74 -6.98 -23.27 -13.98
C GLU A 74 -7.47 -21.83 -13.73
N GLU A 75 -8.71 -21.53 -14.12
CA GLU A 75 -9.31 -20.20 -13.90
C GLU A 75 -9.32 -19.81 -12.42
N GLN A 76 -9.59 -20.77 -11.52
CA GLN A 76 -9.65 -20.49 -10.08
C GLN A 76 -8.29 -20.09 -9.51
N TYR A 77 -7.22 -20.74 -9.95
CA TYR A 77 -5.85 -20.36 -9.62
C TYR A 77 -5.57 -18.92 -10.08
N LEU A 78 -5.88 -18.61 -11.34
CA LEU A 78 -5.66 -17.28 -11.92
C LEU A 78 -6.47 -16.18 -11.23
N VAL A 79 -7.70 -16.49 -10.76
CA VAL A 79 -8.50 -15.55 -9.96
C VAL A 79 -7.78 -15.22 -8.64
N ILE A 80 -7.24 -16.23 -7.96
CA ILE A 80 -6.52 -16.05 -6.69
C ILE A 80 -5.20 -15.30 -6.93
N LEU A 81 -4.47 -15.64 -7.99
CA LEU A 81 -3.21 -14.99 -8.37
C LEU A 81 -3.44 -13.52 -8.71
N LYS A 82 -4.44 -13.22 -9.54
CA LYS A 82 -4.83 -11.84 -9.87
C LYS A 82 -5.17 -11.05 -8.61
N ARG A 83 -5.95 -11.63 -7.68
CA ARG A 83 -6.32 -10.96 -6.43
C ARG A 83 -5.09 -10.66 -5.56
N ASP A 84 -4.13 -11.58 -5.50
CA ASP A 84 -2.88 -11.37 -4.77
C ASP A 84 -2.01 -10.29 -5.42
N ALA A 85 -1.79 -10.38 -6.74
CA ALA A 85 -1.07 -9.39 -7.54
C ALA A 85 -1.69 -7.97 -7.42
N MET A 86 -3.02 -7.87 -7.48
CA MET A 86 -3.71 -6.58 -7.30
C MET A 86 -3.63 -6.05 -5.86
N SER A 87 -3.30 -6.89 -4.87
CA SER A 87 -3.20 -6.43 -3.49
C SER A 87 -2.04 -5.45 -3.27
N TYR A 88 -1.02 -5.49 -4.14
CA TYR A 88 0.10 -4.55 -4.19
C TYR A 88 -0.32 -3.12 -4.57
N ILE A 89 -1.58 -2.90 -4.94
CA ILE A 89 -2.15 -1.55 -5.11
C ILE A 89 -3.11 -1.28 -3.94
N PRO A 90 -2.64 -0.69 -2.82
CA PRO A 90 -3.50 -0.39 -1.69
C PRO A 90 -4.64 0.53 -2.08
N GLN A 91 -5.85 0.21 -1.62
CA GLN A 91 -7.01 1.05 -1.86
C GLN A 91 -6.91 2.35 -1.06
N PRO A 92 -7.28 3.51 -1.63
CA PRO A 92 -7.35 4.75 -0.88
C PRO A 92 -8.24 4.60 0.35
N VAL A 93 -7.67 4.93 1.51
CA VAL A 93 -8.35 4.92 2.81
C VAL A 93 -9.21 6.17 2.96
N ALA A 94 -10.49 6.01 3.30
CA ALA A 94 -11.38 7.11 3.65
C ALA A 94 -10.84 7.90 4.86
N LEU A 95 -10.86 9.23 4.80
CA LEU A 95 -10.16 10.07 5.78
C LEU A 95 -10.64 9.89 7.22
N GLY A 96 -11.94 9.64 7.41
CA GLY A 96 -12.51 9.36 8.74
C GLY A 96 -12.12 8.00 9.34
N ARG A 97 -11.42 7.12 8.60
CA ARG A 97 -10.92 5.85 9.13
C ARG A 97 -9.58 5.96 9.84
N PHE A 98 -8.86 7.08 9.70
CA PHE A 98 -7.62 7.31 10.41
C PHE A 98 -7.93 7.64 11.89
N PRO A 99 -7.35 6.90 12.85
CA PRO A 99 -7.62 7.16 14.26
C PRO A 99 -7.20 8.57 14.69
N GLY A 100 -8.02 9.19 15.55
CA GLY A 100 -7.76 10.49 16.15
C GLY A 100 -7.89 11.69 15.21
N VAL A 101 -8.44 11.52 14.00
CA VAL A 101 -8.78 12.63 13.09
C VAL A 101 -10.12 13.24 13.50
N LYS A 102 -10.17 14.56 13.62
CA LYS A 102 -11.38 15.29 14.00
C LYS A 102 -12.45 15.17 12.91
N SER A 103 -13.69 14.88 13.30
CA SER A 103 -14.83 14.78 12.38
C SER A 103 -15.08 16.07 11.59
N ALA A 104 -14.90 17.24 12.22
CA ALA A 104 -15.03 18.54 11.58
C ALA A 104 -14.04 18.72 10.41
N LEU A 105 -12.79 18.27 10.57
CA LEU A 105 -11.79 18.31 9.51
C LEU A 105 -12.19 17.41 8.34
N VAL A 106 -12.65 16.19 8.62
CA VAL A 106 -13.12 15.24 7.59
C VAL A 106 -14.32 15.80 6.82
N GLN A 107 -15.28 16.42 7.52
CA GLN A 107 -16.45 17.03 6.90
C GLN A 107 -16.07 18.24 6.02
N GLY A 108 -15.16 19.09 6.50
CA GLY A 108 -14.66 20.22 5.72
C GLY A 108 -13.95 19.78 4.44
N LEU A 109 -13.07 18.77 4.53
CA LEU A 109 -12.41 18.17 3.37
C LEU A 109 -13.41 17.53 2.39
N ALA A 110 -14.42 16.83 2.91
CA ALA A 110 -15.47 16.24 2.08
C ALA A 110 -16.28 17.30 1.32
N GLY A 111 -16.54 18.47 1.93
CA GLY A 111 -17.17 19.62 1.27
C GLY A 111 -16.39 20.16 0.08
N LEU A 112 -15.07 19.91 0.03
CA LEU A 112 -14.17 20.25 -1.08
C LEU A 112 -13.93 19.07 -2.05
N GLY A 113 -14.67 17.95 -1.89
CA GLY A 113 -14.49 16.74 -2.70
C GLY A 113 -13.32 15.84 -2.27
N ILE A 114 -12.64 16.16 -1.16
CA ILE A 114 -11.49 15.40 -0.64
C ILE A 114 -11.99 14.35 0.35
N GLN A 115 -12.17 13.11 -0.11
CA GLN A 115 -12.86 12.06 0.66
C GLN A 115 -11.93 10.97 1.20
N HIS A 116 -10.80 10.74 0.55
CA HIS A 116 -9.86 9.68 0.90
C HIS A 116 -8.40 10.13 0.74
N SER A 117 -7.50 9.35 1.34
CA SER A 117 -6.04 9.53 1.33
C SER A 117 -5.47 9.92 -0.03
N LYS A 118 -5.89 9.26 -1.12
CA LYS A 118 -5.43 9.63 -2.47
C LYS A 118 -5.82 11.06 -2.89
N HIS A 119 -7.07 11.50 -2.69
CA HIS A 119 -7.46 12.88 -2.99
C HIS A 119 -6.63 13.87 -2.19
N LEU A 120 -6.42 13.60 -0.89
CA LEU A 120 -5.62 14.47 -0.03
C LEU A 120 -4.14 14.49 -0.46
N PHE A 121 -3.59 13.34 -0.81
CA PHE A 121 -2.23 13.20 -1.32
C PHE A 121 -2.01 14.01 -2.59
N GLU A 122 -2.95 13.96 -3.51
CA GLU A 122 -2.89 14.68 -4.78
C GLU A 122 -3.15 16.18 -4.61
N ARG A 123 -3.99 16.56 -3.63
CA ARG A 123 -4.31 17.97 -3.33
C ARG A 123 -3.18 18.69 -2.61
N ILE A 124 -2.42 17.97 -1.77
CA ILE A 124 -1.32 18.50 -0.98
C ILE A 124 -0.02 17.83 -1.44
N THR A 125 0.72 18.55 -2.28
CA THR A 125 1.99 18.11 -2.85
C THR A 125 3.20 18.81 -2.23
N ASN A 126 2.97 19.94 -1.55
CA ASN A 126 4.00 20.76 -0.93
C ASN A 126 3.41 21.59 0.25
N GLU A 127 4.28 22.28 0.97
CA GLU A 127 3.90 23.11 2.13
C GLU A 127 3.03 24.32 1.78
N ALA A 128 3.11 24.85 0.55
CA ALA A 128 2.22 25.93 0.11
C ALA A 128 0.77 25.43 -0.05
N ASP A 129 0.58 24.20 -0.53
CA ASP A 129 -0.75 23.58 -0.62
C ASP A 129 -1.37 23.39 0.77
N VAL A 130 -0.57 22.99 1.77
CA VAL A 130 -1.01 22.88 3.17
C VAL A 130 -1.55 24.22 3.65
N LYS A 131 -0.77 25.30 3.50
CA LYS A 131 -1.14 26.65 3.97
C LYS A 131 -2.37 27.17 3.23
N GLY A 132 -2.44 26.96 1.92
CA GLY A 132 -3.58 27.36 1.09
C GLY A 132 -4.87 26.68 1.54
N LEU A 133 -4.83 25.35 1.68
CA LEU A 133 -6.00 24.57 2.11
C LEU A 133 -6.39 24.88 3.56
N ALA A 134 -5.41 25.07 4.45
CA ALA A 134 -5.67 25.48 5.83
C ALA A 134 -6.42 26.81 5.90
N THR A 135 -6.02 27.76 5.07
CA THR A 135 -6.66 29.08 4.99
C THR A 135 -8.06 28.99 4.40
N GLU A 136 -8.25 28.22 3.33
CA GLU A 136 -9.55 27.98 2.69
C GLU A 136 -10.56 27.36 3.67
N MET A 137 -10.10 26.44 4.52
CA MET A 137 -10.94 25.73 5.48
C MET A 137 -11.04 26.40 6.86
N GLY A 138 -10.20 27.40 7.14
CA GLY A 138 -10.07 27.96 8.50
C GLY A 138 -9.62 26.93 9.54
N THR A 139 -8.71 26.02 9.17
CA THR A 139 -8.20 24.95 10.05
C THR A 139 -6.72 25.14 10.36
N ASP A 140 -6.21 24.40 11.35
CA ASP A 140 -4.79 24.39 11.70
C ASP A 140 -3.98 23.63 10.63
N PRO A 141 -2.97 24.26 10.00
CA PRO A 141 -2.04 23.57 9.10
C PRO A 141 -1.43 22.29 9.68
N ALA A 142 -1.19 22.22 10.99
CA ALA A 142 -0.61 21.04 11.63
C ALA A 142 -1.52 19.80 11.56
N GLU A 143 -2.84 19.98 11.63
CA GLU A 143 -3.80 18.89 11.49
C GLU A 143 -3.81 18.34 10.06
N LEU A 144 -3.72 19.22 9.06
CA LEU A 144 -3.62 18.83 7.65
C LEU A 144 -2.32 18.09 7.36
N ARG A 145 -1.17 18.54 7.92
CA ARG A 145 0.11 17.82 7.79
C ARG A 145 0.03 16.43 8.38
N THR A 146 -0.56 16.31 9.57
CA THR A 146 -0.72 15.02 10.25
C THR A 146 -1.54 14.04 9.41
N LEU A 147 -2.70 14.48 8.92
CA LEU A 147 -3.56 13.66 8.09
C LEU A 147 -2.90 13.31 6.74
N ARG A 148 -2.18 14.28 6.15
CA ARG A 148 -1.45 14.09 4.90
C ARG A 148 -0.30 13.09 5.06
N GLY A 149 0.41 13.12 6.18
CA GLY A 149 1.47 12.16 6.50
C GLY A 149 0.93 10.74 6.67
N MET A 150 -0.17 10.58 7.41
CA MET A 150 -0.85 9.27 7.50
C MET A 150 -1.38 8.79 6.14
N ALA A 151 -1.88 9.70 5.30
CA ALA A 151 -2.28 9.38 3.93
C ALA A 151 -1.10 8.95 3.05
N ASP A 152 0.11 9.48 3.29
CA ASP A 152 1.33 9.04 2.62
C ASP A 152 1.67 7.60 2.99
N LEU A 153 1.72 7.31 4.28
CA LEU A 153 2.10 6.01 4.82
C LEU A 153 1.12 4.91 4.42
N ALA A 154 -0.18 5.24 4.33
CA ALA A 154 -1.22 4.31 3.89
C ALA A 154 -1.11 3.89 2.40
N ARG A 155 -0.16 4.44 1.64
CA ARG A 155 0.19 3.97 0.28
C ARG A 155 1.01 2.69 0.30
N ILE A 156 1.69 2.40 1.40
CA ILE A 156 2.56 1.24 1.54
C ILE A 156 1.70 -0.02 1.63
N TYR A 157 2.07 -1.04 0.86
CA TYR A 157 1.42 -2.34 0.96
C TYR A 157 1.49 -2.89 2.39
N GLY A 158 0.36 -3.35 2.92
CA GLY A 158 0.26 -3.84 4.30
C GLY A 158 0.02 -2.76 5.35
N VAL A 159 0.13 -1.46 5.01
CA VAL A 159 -0.07 -0.37 5.97
C VAL A 159 -1.51 0.17 5.91
N GLY A 160 -2.30 -0.21 6.93
CA GLY A 160 -3.66 0.33 7.12
C GLY A 160 -3.70 1.65 7.91
N PRO A 161 -4.88 2.27 8.09
CA PRO A 161 -5.02 3.55 8.80
C PRO A 161 -4.51 3.54 10.24
N VAL A 162 -4.72 2.43 10.96
CA VAL A 162 -4.23 2.28 12.33
C VAL A 162 -2.70 2.27 12.34
N PHE A 163 -2.09 1.50 11.44
CA PHE A 163 -0.64 1.39 11.39
C PHE A 163 0.04 2.67 10.90
N ALA A 164 -0.55 3.35 9.91
CA ALA A 164 -0.14 4.69 9.50
C ALA A 164 -0.18 5.70 10.67
N ARG A 165 -1.20 5.62 11.53
CA ARG A 165 -1.27 6.45 12.74
C ARG A 165 -0.16 6.11 13.73
N ILE A 166 0.08 4.83 13.97
CA ILE A 166 1.15 4.41 14.88
C ILE A 166 2.51 4.88 14.38
N PHE A 167 2.80 4.75 13.08
CA PHE A 167 4.01 5.32 12.47
C PHE A 167 4.09 6.84 12.66
N HIS A 168 3.01 7.56 12.42
CA HIS A 168 2.98 9.00 12.60
C HIS A 168 3.28 9.41 14.05
N ASP A 169 2.67 8.73 15.03
CA ASP A 169 2.95 8.94 16.45
C ASP A 169 4.43 8.62 16.79
N ALA A 170 5.09 7.76 16.00
CA ALA A 170 6.52 7.45 16.09
C ALA A 170 7.45 8.53 15.53
N GLY A 171 6.89 9.63 15.04
CA GLY A 171 7.62 10.64 14.29
C GLY A 171 8.02 10.18 12.89
N VAL A 172 7.42 9.10 12.38
CA VAL A 172 7.51 8.73 10.97
C VAL A 172 6.35 9.39 10.24
N THR A 173 6.59 10.59 9.72
CA THR A 173 5.53 11.44 9.17
C THR A 173 5.29 11.29 7.68
N SER A 174 6.16 10.58 6.97
CA SER A 174 6.05 10.34 5.52
C SER A 174 6.77 9.05 5.13
N VAL A 175 6.54 8.59 3.90
CA VAL A 175 7.29 7.47 3.31
C VAL A 175 8.79 7.78 3.27
N ALA A 176 9.17 9.01 2.93
CA ALA A 176 10.57 9.44 2.90
C ALA A 176 11.23 9.36 4.29
N VAL A 177 10.53 9.79 5.34
CA VAL A 177 11.03 9.67 6.72
C VAL A 177 11.14 8.21 7.15
N LEU A 178 10.23 7.35 6.71
CA LEU A 178 10.30 5.91 6.98
C LEU A 178 11.57 5.30 6.37
N LEU A 179 11.84 5.59 5.09
CA LEU A 179 13.01 5.08 4.36
C LEU A 179 14.35 5.57 4.92
N GLY A 180 14.36 6.68 5.65
CA GLY A 180 15.55 7.21 6.31
C GLY A 180 15.84 6.60 7.69
N ARG A 181 15.09 5.58 8.12
CA ARG A 181 15.23 4.97 9.45
C ARG A 181 15.60 3.49 9.38
N GLU A 182 16.30 3.04 10.42
CA GLU A 182 16.64 1.63 10.58
C GLU A 182 15.43 0.81 11.07
N PRO A 183 15.20 -0.40 10.52
CA PRO A 183 14.07 -1.26 10.91
C PRO A 183 13.97 -1.51 12.42
N GLY A 184 15.10 -1.79 13.07
CA GLY A 184 15.16 -2.08 14.51
C GLY A 184 14.76 -0.89 15.39
N GLU A 185 15.02 0.35 14.94
CA GLU A 185 14.60 1.56 15.66
C GLU A 185 13.08 1.71 15.64
N ILE A 186 12.48 1.52 14.46
CA ILE A 186 11.05 1.55 14.25
C ILE A 186 10.38 0.46 15.10
N PHE A 187 10.86 -0.78 15.01
CA PHE A 187 10.32 -1.90 15.77
C PHE A 187 10.36 -1.68 17.29
N THR A 188 11.50 -1.20 17.80
CA THR A 188 11.67 -0.89 19.23
C THR A 188 10.67 0.17 19.69
N TRP A 189 10.46 1.21 18.88
CA TRP A 189 9.50 2.26 19.19
C TRP A 189 8.06 1.73 19.18
N LEU A 190 7.68 0.96 18.15
CA LEU A 190 6.35 0.37 18.01
C LEU A 190 6.00 -0.52 19.20
N LYS A 191 6.95 -1.36 19.66
CA LYS A 191 6.77 -2.19 20.86
C LYS A 191 6.51 -1.36 22.11
N ARG A 192 7.26 -0.27 22.31
CA ARG A 192 7.07 0.62 23.46
C ARG A 192 5.67 1.25 23.45
N ARG A 193 5.24 1.79 22.30
CA ARG A 193 3.92 2.42 22.14
C ARG A 193 2.78 1.43 22.35
N SER A 194 2.92 0.20 21.83
CA SER A 194 1.96 -0.90 22.01
C SER A 194 1.78 -1.25 23.49
N GLN A 195 2.87 -1.32 24.26
CA GLN A 195 2.84 -1.55 25.71
C GLN A 195 2.14 -0.39 26.46
N GLU A 196 2.43 0.86 26.09
CA GLU A 196 1.83 2.06 26.70
C GLU A 196 0.33 2.21 26.41
N ALA A 197 -0.11 1.81 25.21
CA ALA A 197 -1.51 1.89 24.80
C ALA A 197 -2.37 0.73 25.34
N GLY A 198 -1.74 -0.34 25.84
CA GLY A 198 -2.44 -1.58 26.20
C GLY A 198 -2.92 -2.39 24.99
N ASP A 199 -2.57 -1.96 23.78
CA ASP A 199 -2.89 -2.63 22.52
C ASP A 199 -1.77 -3.62 22.21
N ILE A 200 -2.02 -4.93 22.29
CA ILE A 200 -1.08 -5.93 21.78
C ILE A 200 -1.22 -5.93 20.28
N VAL A 201 -0.29 -5.27 19.59
CA VAL A 201 -0.22 -5.42 18.15
C VAL A 201 0.94 -6.34 17.80
N ASN A 202 0.57 -7.48 17.23
CA ASN A 202 1.48 -8.60 16.98
C ASN A 202 2.22 -8.37 15.66
N TYR A 203 3.18 -7.46 15.69
CA TYR A 203 4.11 -7.21 14.58
C TYR A 203 5.48 -7.82 14.92
N THR A 204 6.17 -8.27 13.89
CA THR A 204 7.55 -8.74 13.92
C THR A 204 8.48 -7.69 13.31
N GLU A 205 9.77 -7.81 13.55
CA GLU A 205 10.78 -6.98 12.87
C GLU A 205 10.74 -7.21 11.35
N GLN A 206 10.47 -8.45 10.93
CA GLN A 206 10.29 -8.82 9.52
C GLN A 206 9.11 -8.08 8.87
N ASP A 207 8.02 -7.82 9.60
CA ASP A 207 6.90 -7.03 9.07
C ASP A 207 7.33 -5.57 8.79
N ILE A 208 8.26 -5.03 9.59
CA ILE A 208 8.81 -3.68 9.40
C ILE A 208 9.78 -3.64 8.21
N GLU A 209 10.63 -4.65 8.08
CA GLU A 209 11.51 -4.82 6.92
C GLU A 209 10.71 -4.90 5.62
N GLN A 210 9.64 -5.70 5.60
CA GLN A 210 8.73 -5.77 4.45
C GLN A 210 8.07 -4.42 4.18
N CYS A 211 7.65 -3.67 5.21
CA CYS A 211 7.10 -2.34 5.01
C CYS A 211 8.12 -1.38 4.37
N LEU A 212 9.40 -1.45 4.77
CA LEU A 212 10.48 -0.63 4.21
C LEU A 212 10.77 -1.01 2.76
N GLU A 213 10.84 -2.30 2.44
CA GLU A 213 10.99 -2.78 1.06
C GLU A 213 9.85 -2.25 0.18
N MET A 214 8.60 -2.42 0.63
CA MET A 214 7.42 -1.95 -0.09
C MET A 214 7.35 -0.43 -0.19
N ALA A 215 7.83 0.29 0.81
CA ALA A 215 7.95 1.75 0.78
C ALA A 215 8.95 2.22 -0.28
N GLY A 216 10.06 1.50 -0.46
CA GLY A 216 11.09 1.82 -1.45
C GLY A 216 10.62 1.69 -2.90
N LEU A 217 9.54 0.95 -3.14
CA LEU A 217 8.91 0.80 -4.44
C LEU A 217 7.88 1.89 -4.75
N LEU A 218 7.56 2.77 -3.77
CA LEU A 218 6.67 3.89 -3.99
C LEU A 218 7.42 5.08 -4.60
N PRO A 219 6.76 5.84 -5.47
CA PRO A 219 7.30 7.12 -5.89
C PRO A 219 7.43 8.11 -4.72
N GLU A 220 8.45 8.97 -4.77
CA GLU A 220 8.70 10.00 -3.75
C GLU A 220 7.47 10.90 -3.51
N SER A 221 7.23 11.22 -2.24
CA SER A 221 6.29 12.25 -1.83
C SER A 221 7.00 13.60 -1.77
N GLY A 222 6.39 14.65 -2.35
CA GLY A 222 6.98 15.99 -2.43
C GLY A 222 6.96 16.83 -1.13
N ILE A 223 6.75 16.19 0.04
CA ILE A 223 6.62 16.84 1.35
C ILE A 223 7.60 16.23 2.35
#